data_AF-A0A2N2YGS5-F1
#
_entry.id   AF-A0A2N2YGS5-F1
#
_cell.length_a   1.000
_cell.length_b   1.000
_cell.length_c   1.000
_cell.angle_alpha   90.00
_cell.angle_beta   90.00
_cell.angle_gamma   90.00
#
_symmetry.space_group_name_H-M   'P 1'
#
loop_
_entity.id
_entity.type
_entity.pdbx_description
1 polymer ?
#
loop_
_entity_poly.entity_id
_entity_poly.type
_entity_poly.pdbx_seq_one_letter_code
_entity_poly.pdbx_strand_id
1 'polypeptide(L)'
;MIKKEEKLIIENSENKLQLKDTFNELSNSMIEYYDLNHLTKKELKHDIQEAWILTMIKAREIDEKVIKEDCLNERNEILKNNQNPNSATSDPADKEKIKELEKEIKDLKETIAKKNKDLLDQNKLKAENKKLIEELKNERINIEKTDIAYLKKHEKLMKLENTHNARGAGRKPKITKEQIAMIQMLRAQGKKLQEIQTETGISYGNIQKYCKLITDNKKRAGL
;
A
#
# COMPACT_ATOMS: atom_id res chain seq x y z
N MET A 1 -47.86 -20.22 21.41
CA MET A 1 -46.82 -19.72 20.49
C MET A 1 -45.56 -19.28 21.24
N ILE A 2 -45.66 -18.35 22.20
CA ILE A 2 -44.50 -17.77 22.95
C ILE A 2 -43.54 -18.83 23.52
N LYS A 3 -44.05 -19.90 24.13
CA LYS A 3 -43.21 -20.99 24.70
C LYS A 3 -42.40 -21.80 23.67
N LYS A 4 -42.77 -21.78 22.39
CA LYS A 4 -42.06 -22.49 21.30
C LYS A 4 -40.88 -21.66 20.80
N GLU A 5 -41.07 -20.33 20.69
CA GLU A 5 -40.02 -19.39 20.29
C GLU A 5 -38.93 -19.26 21.37
N GLU A 6 -39.32 -19.19 22.65
CA GLU A 6 -38.35 -19.18 23.76
C GLU A 6 -37.49 -20.45 23.79
N LYS A 7 -38.09 -21.62 23.51
CA LYS A 7 -37.36 -22.89 23.44
C LYS A 7 -36.36 -22.94 22.28
N LEU A 8 -36.74 -22.41 21.12
CA LEU A 8 -35.87 -22.32 19.94
C LEU A 8 -34.69 -21.35 20.15
N ILE A 9 -34.91 -20.26 20.89
CA ILE A 9 -33.85 -19.29 21.24
C ILE A 9 -32.85 -19.91 22.21
N ILE A 10 -33.32 -20.66 23.21
CA ILE A 10 -32.47 -21.36 24.17
C ILE A 10 -31.65 -22.43 23.46
N GLU A 11 -32.27 -23.26 22.62
CA GLU A 11 -31.60 -24.32 21.85
C GLU A 11 -30.54 -23.75 20.89
N ASN A 12 -30.82 -22.62 20.23
CA ASN A 12 -29.82 -21.90 19.42
C ASN A 12 -28.68 -21.29 20.24
N SER A 13 -28.94 -20.88 21.49
CA SER A 13 -27.90 -20.36 22.38
C SER A 13 -26.98 -21.45 22.91
N GLU A 14 -27.52 -22.64 23.20
CA GLU A 14 -26.77 -23.83 23.62
C GLU A 14 -25.92 -24.38 22.48
N ASN A 15 -26.46 -24.44 21.25
CA ASN A 15 -25.70 -24.85 20.06
C ASN A 15 -24.53 -23.90 19.78
N LYS A 16 -24.69 -22.58 20.00
CA LYS A 16 -23.60 -21.61 19.87
C LYS A 16 -22.52 -21.78 20.94
N LEU A 17 -22.90 -22.16 22.16
CA LEU A 17 -21.97 -22.41 23.24
C LEU A 17 -21.14 -23.67 22.96
N GLN A 18 -21.80 -24.76 22.53
CA GLN A 18 -21.13 -26.00 22.12
C GLN A 18 -20.18 -25.79 20.93
N LEU A 19 -20.54 -24.94 19.96
CA LEU A 19 -19.63 -24.60 18.85
C LEU A 19 -18.38 -23.86 19.32
N LYS A 20 -18.51 -23.03 20.37
CA LYS A 20 -17.40 -22.28 20.94
C LYS A 20 -16.47 -23.20 21.74
N ASP A 21 -17.02 -24.15 22.49
CA ASP A 21 -16.24 -25.09 23.27
C ASP A 21 -15.49 -26.09 22.38
N THR A 22 -16.15 -26.61 21.34
CA THR A 22 -15.50 -27.45 20.32
C THR A 22 -14.41 -26.70 19.55
N PHE A 23 -14.61 -25.40 19.26
CA PHE A 23 -13.56 -24.56 18.67
C PHE A 23 -12.36 -24.38 19.60
N ASN A 24 -12.58 -24.17 20.90
CA ASN A 24 -11.49 -24.04 21.87
C ASN A 24 -10.71 -25.35 22.01
N GLU A 25 -11.39 -26.50 22.04
CA GLU A 25 -10.75 -27.82 22.07
C GLU A 25 -9.91 -28.10 20.81
N LEU A 26 -10.44 -27.81 19.62
CA LEU A 26 -9.71 -27.92 18.36
C LEU A 26 -8.51 -26.98 18.30
N SER A 27 -8.67 -25.74 18.77
CA SER A 27 -7.59 -24.76 18.82
C SER A 27 -6.48 -25.20 19.78
N ASN A 28 -6.83 -25.76 20.94
CA ASN A 28 -5.85 -26.25 21.92
C ASN A 28 -5.13 -27.51 21.40
N SER A 29 -5.84 -28.45 20.78
CA SER A 29 -5.25 -29.64 20.17
C SER A 29 -4.31 -29.31 18.99
N MET A 30 -4.67 -28.30 18.18
CA MET A 30 -3.77 -27.80 17.13
C MET A 30 -2.54 -27.08 17.71
N ILE A 31 -2.67 -26.33 18.81
CA ILE A 31 -1.51 -25.74 19.48
C ILE A 31 -0.55 -26.85 19.96
N GLU A 32 -1.07 -27.92 20.57
CA GLU A 32 -0.27 -29.07 21.04
C GLU A 32 0.40 -29.86 19.89
N TYR A 33 -0.30 -30.08 18.76
CA TYR A 33 0.27 -30.75 17.58
C TYR A 33 1.42 -29.95 16.92
N TYR A 34 1.47 -28.64 17.14
CA TYR A 34 2.42 -27.74 16.48
C TYR A 34 3.66 -27.42 17.32
N ASP A 35 3.56 -27.46 18.65
CA ASP A 35 4.74 -27.49 19.53
C ASP A 35 5.66 -28.67 19.19
N LEU A 36 5.11 -29.74 18.59
CA LEU A 36 5.83 -30.91 18.07
C LEU A 36 6.44 -30.72 16.66
N ASN A 37 6.02 -29.72 15.86
CA ASN A 37 6.34 -29.62 14.42
C ASN A 37 7.04 -28.32 13.96
N HIS A 38 7.36 -27.37 14.85
CA HIS A 38 8.18 -26.16 14.58
C HIS A 38 7.73 -25.25 13.40
N LEU A 39 6.44 -25.15 13.11
CA LEU A 39 5.89 -24.22 12.11
C LEU A 39 5.90 -22.75 12.63
N THR A 40 5.97 -21.77 11.72
CA THR A 40 6.08 -20.36 12.12
C THR A 40 4.73 -19.78 12.58
N LYS A 41 4.73 -18.91 13.60
CA LYS A 41 3.50 -18.24 14.13
C LYS A 41 2.63 -17.55 13.07
N LYS A 42 3.19 -17.21 11.91
CA LYS A 42 2.49 -16.53 10.82
C LYS A 42 1.65 -17.50 9.97
N GLU A 43 2.16 -18.70 9.74
CA GLU A 43 1.46 -19.79 9.03
C GLU A 43 0.30 -20.30 9.91
N LEU A 44 0.54 -20.45 11.22
CA LEU A 44 -0.49 -20.82 12.21
C LEU A 44 -1.70 -19.89 12.19
N LYS A 45 -1.47 -18.57 12.16
CA LYS A 45 -2.56 -17.59 12.17
C LYS A 45 -3.39 -17.65 10.88
N HIS A 46 -2.76 -17.98 9.76
CA HIS A 46 -3.42 -18.10 8.47
C HIS A 46 -4.32 -19.35 8.43
N ASP A 47 -3.77 -20.51 8.82
CA ASP A 47 -4.51 -21.79 8.79
C ASP A 47 -5.70 -21.79 9.76
N ILE A 48 -5.55 -21.19 10.94
CA ILE A 48 -6.66 -21.01 11.90
C ILE A 48 -7.74 -20.10 11.32
N GLN A 49 -7.34 -19.03 10.63
CA GLN A 49 -8.29 -18.13 9.97
C GLN A 49 -9.05 -18.83 8.84
N GLU A 50 -8.37 -19.63 8.01
CA GLU A 50 -9.01 -20.41 6.95
C GLU A 50 -9.97 -21.46 7.50
N ALA A 51 -9.56 -22.22 8.52
CA ALA A 51 -10.41 -23.22 9.17
C ALA A 51 -11.67 -22.60 9.79
N TRP A 52 -11.54 -21.42 10.42
CA TRP A 52 -12.66 -20.69 10.99
C TRP A 52 -13.63 -20.18 9.91
N ILE A 53 -13.10 -19.64 8.80
CA ILE A 53 -13.92 -19.20 7.65
C ILE A 53 -14.71 -20.38 7.08
N LEU A 54 -14.05 -21.52 6.84
CA LEU A 54 -14.72 -22.72 6.31
C LEU A 54 -15.81 -23.26 7.24
N THR A 55 -15.56 -23.23 8.55
CA THR A 55 -16.54 -23.66 9.56
C THR A 55 -17.76 -22.73 9.58
N MET A 56 -17.54 -21.41 9.51
CA MET A 56 -18.61 -20.42 9.44
C MET A 56 -19.45 -20.55 8.15
N ILE A 57 -18.81 -20.84 7.02
CA ILE A 57 -19.51 -21.10 5.75
C ILE A 57 -20.41 -22.33 5.89
N LYS A 58 -19.89 -23.45 6.40
CA LYS A 58 -20.67 -24.68 6.60
C LYS A 58 -21.85 -24.49 7.57
N ALA A 59 -21.64 -23.77 8.66
CA ALA A 59 -22.71 -23.47 9.62
C ALA A 59 -23.85 -22.68 8.93
N ARG A 60 -23.50 -21.68 8.13
CA ARG A 60 -24.49 -20.90 7.37
C ARG A 60 -25.24 -21.74 6.33
N GLU A 61 -24.55 -22.65 5.65
CA GLU A 61 -25.20 -23.58 4.70
C GLU A 61 -26.21 -24.51 5.38
N ILE A 62 -25.92 -24.94 6.62
CA ILE A 62 -26.84 -25.75 7.42
C ILE A 62 -28.06 -24.91 7.83
N ASP A 63 -27.85 -23.71 8.35
CA ASP A 63 -28.93 -22.79 8.71
C ASP A 63 -29.86 -22.50 7.51
N GLU A 64 -29.28 -22.24 6.33
CA GLU A 64 -30.06 -22.02 5.11
C GLU A 64 -30.86 -23.25 4.66
N LYS A 65 -30.35 -24.47 4.91
CA LYS A 65 -31.08 -25.72 4.61
C LYS A 65 -32.25 -25.90 5.58
N VAL A 66 -32.03 -25.71 6.88
CA VAL A 66 -33.07 -25.82 7.91
C VAL A 66 -34.19 -24.82 7.66
N ILE A 67 -33.86 -23.55 7.41
CA ILE A 67 -34.85 -22.51 7.09
C ILE A 67 -35.66 -22.89 5.84
N LYS A 68 -35.01 -23.40 4.79
CA LYS A 68 -35.72 -23.83 3.58
C LYS A 68 -36.67 -24.98 3.85
N GLU A 69 -36.25 -25.96 4.67
CA GLU A 69 -37.06 -27.12 5.02
C GLU A 69 -38.26 -26.75 5.87
N ASP A 70 -38.09 -25.87 6.86
CA ASP A 70 -39.17 -25.32 7.68
C ASP A 70 -40.19 -24.55 6.83
N CYS A 71 -39.74 -23.68 5.92
CA CYS A 71 -40.63 -22.98 4.98
C CYS A 71 -41.38 -23.95 4.05
N LEU A 72 -40.75 -25.06 3.64
CA LEU A 72 -41.39 -26.08 2.80
C LEU A 72 -42.46 -26.83 3.57
N ASN A 73 -42.18 -27.18 4.83
CA ASN A 73 -43.10 -27.88 5.72
C ASN A 73 -44.31 -27.01 6.05
N GLU A 74 -44.12 -25.73 6.37
CA GLU A 74 -45.20 -24.78 6.61
C GLU A 74 -46.08 -24.58 5.36
N ARG A 75 -45.47 -24.47 4.18
CA ARG A 75 -46.21 -24.42 2.91
C ARG A 75 -47.06 -25.68 2.68
N ASN A 76 -46.51 -26.85 2.99
CA ASN A 76 -47.22 -28.13 2.83
C ASN A 76 -48.36 -28.28 3.85
N GLU A 77 -48.21 -27.78 5.07
CA GLU A 77 -49.31 -27.73 6.05
C GLU A 77 -50.44 -26.79 5.61
N ILE A 78 -50.11 -25.60 5.10
CA ILE A 78 -51.11 -24.67 4.53
C ILE A 78 -51.86 -25.32 3.36
N LEU A 79 -51.15 -26.02 2.47
CA LEU A 79 -51.77 -26.72 1.33
C LEU A 79 -52.69 -27.87 1.79
N LYS A 80 -52.32 -28.62 2.83
CA LYS A 80 -53.18 -29.66 3.41
C LYS A 80 -54.43 -29.09 4.08
N ASN A 81 -54.30 -27.97 4.80
CA ASN A 81 -55.43 -27.32 5.47
C ASN A 81 -56.42 -26.70 4.46
N ASN A 82 -55.95 -26.29 3.27
CA ASN A 82 -56.79 -25.77 2.19
C ASN A 82 -57.45 -26.85 1.30
N GLN A 83 -57.25 -28.15 1.60
CA GLN A 83 -57.91 -29.26 0.88
C GLN A 83 -59.24 -29.72 1.49
N ASN A 84 -59.80 -29.00 2.47
CA ASN A 84 -61.16 -29.29 2.94
C ASN A 84 -62.19 -28.68 1.95
N PRO A 85 -62.96 -29.46 1.17
CA PRO A 85 -63.74 -28.94 0.04
C PRO A 85 -65.03 -28.19 0.45
N ASN A 86 -65.30 -28.01 1.75
CA ASN A 86 -66.57 -27.49 2.26
C ASN A 86 -66.44 -26.07 2.83
N SER A 87 -66.04 -25.09 2.02
CA SER A 87 -66.41 -23.69 2.28
C SER A 87 -66.52 -22.90 0.97
N ALA A 88 -67.44 -23.33 0.10
CA ALA A 88 -67.88 -22.55 -1.05
C ALA A 88 -68.87 -21.46 -0.62
N THR A 89 -68.38 -20.43 0.07
CA THR A 89 -69.03 -19.11 0.14
C THR A 89 -67.94 -18.06 0.16
N SER A 90 -67.46 -17.63 -1.02
CA SER A 90 -66.63 -16.43 -1.07
C SER A 90 -67.55 -15.23 -0.83
N ASP A 91 -67.54 -14.71 0.39
CA ASP A 91 -68.21 -13.43 0.64
C ASP A 91 -67.57 -12.37 -0.27
N PRO A 92 -68.35 -11.44 -0.84
CA PRO A 92 -67.80 -10.36 -1.67
C PRO A 92 -66.75 -9.52 -0.93
N ALA A 93 -66.81 -9.46 0.41
CA ALA A 93 -65.81 -8.85 1.27
C ALA A 93 -64.44 -9.57 1.22
N ASP A 94 -64.42 -10.91 1.15
CA ASP A 94 -63.18 -11.68 1.05
C ASP A 94 -62.52 -11.49 -0.31
N LYS A 95 -63.31 -11.38 -1.38
CA LYS A 95 -62.82 -11.09 -2.73
C LYS A 95 -62.21 -9.70 -2.84
N GLU A 96 -62.79 -8.71 -2.17
CA GLU A 96 -62.25 -7.35 -2.14
C GLU A 96 -60.95 -7.28 -1.33
N LYS A 97 -60.90 -7.97 -0.19
CA LYS A 97 -59.70 -8.09 0.63
C LYS A 97 -58.55 -8.82 -0.07
N ILE A 98 -58.85 -9.85 -0.87
CA ILE A 98 -57.85 -10.51 -1.73
C ILE A 98 -57.26 -9.53 -2.75
N LYS A 99 -58.09 -8.70 -3.40
CA LYS A 99 -57.59 -7.70 -4.36
C LYS A 99 -56.71 -6.63 -3.71
N GLU A 100 -57.06 -6.19 -2.50
CA GLU A 100 -56.23 -5.26 -1.73
C GLU A 100 -54.87 -5.87 -1.38
N LEU A 101 -54.85 -7.11 -0.90
CA LEU A 101 -53.61 -7.84 -0.60
C LEU A 101 -52.76 -8.10 -1.85
N GLU A 102 -53.37 -8.42 -2.99
CA GLU A 102 -52.66 -8.58 -4.26
C GLU A 102 -52.00 -7.26 -4.71
N LYS A 103 -52.68 -6.14 -4.52
CA LYS A 103 -52.13 -4.80 -4.79
C LYS A 103 -50.97 -4.48 -3.86
N GLU A 104 -51.12 -4.74 -2.56
CA GLU A 104 -50.05 -4.53 -1.57
C GLU A 104 -48.82 -5.40 -1.87
N ILE A 105 -49.02 -6.67 -2.23
CA ILE A 105 -47.93 -7.57 -2.65
C ILE A 105 -47.22 -7.02 -3.89
N LYS A 106 -47.96 -6.47 -4.86
CA LYS A 106 -47.37 -5.87 -6.05
C LYS A 106 -46.50 -4.66 -5.70
N ASP A 107 -47.03 -3.73 -4.89
CA ASP A 107 -46.34 -2.51 -4.49
C ASP A 107 -45.07 -2.83 -3.65
N LEU A 108 -45.15 -3.85 -2.78
CA LEU A 108 -44.00 -4.35 -2.02
C LEU A 108 -42.94 -4.97 -2.93
N LYS A 109 -43.33 -5.76 -3.93
CA LYS A 109 -42.39 -6.34 -4.91
C LYS A 109 -41.66 -5.27 -5.70
N GLU A 110 -42.37 -4.22 -6.15
CA GLU A 110 -41.76 -3.09 -6.86
C GLU A 110 -40.76 -2.34 -5.96
N THR A 111 -41.12 -2.13 -4.69
CA THR A 111 -40.24 -1.50 -3.70
C THR A 111 -38.97 -2.31 -3.43
N ILE A 112 -39.11 -3.64 -3.27
CA ILE A 112 -37.96 -4.56 -3.06
C ILE A 112 -37.06 -4.56 -4.30
N ALA A 113 -37.62 -4.62 -5.50
CA ALA A 113 -36.86 -4.59 -6.75
C ALA A 113 -36.03 -3.30 -6.86
N LYS A 114 -36.61 -2.14 -6.50
CA LYS A 114 -35.90 -0.87 -6.47
C LYS A 114 -34.77 -0.87 -5.43
N LYS A 115 -35.04 -1.27 -4.19
CA LYS A 115 -34.02 -1.36 -3.13
C LYS A 115 -32.86 -2.29 -3.50
N ASN A 116 -33.15 -3.43 -4.13
CA ASN A 116 -32.11 -4.37 -4.57
C ASN A 116 -31.23 -3.78 -5.67
N LYS A 117 -31.81 -3.01 -6.58
CA LYS A 117 -31.04 -2.28 -7.61
C LYS A 117 -30.13 -1.23 -6.97
N ASP A 118 -30.66 -0.41 -6.07
CA ASP A 118 -29.87 0.62 -5.37
C ASP A 118 -28.72 0.00 -4.56
N LEU A 119 -28.96 -1.13 -3.90
CA LEU A 119 -27.93 -1.87 -3.15
C LEU A 119 -26.84 -2.43 -4.08
N LEU A 120 -27.23 -2.96 -5.24
CA LEU A 120 -26.28 -3.47 -6.24
C LEU A 120 -25.36 -2.35 -6.74
N ASP A 121 -25.93 -1.19 -7.07
CA ASP A 121 -25.16 -0.04 -7.55
C ASP A 121 -24.24 0.53 -6.46
N GLN A 122 -24.71 0.57 -5.20
CA GLN A 122 -23.87 0.96 -4.07
C GLN A 122 -22.70 -0.03 -3.84
N ASN A 123 -22.93 -1.32 -4.02
CA ASN A 123 -21.88 -2.34 -3.88
C ASN A 123 -20.84 -2.25 -5.00
N LYS A 124 -21.25 -1.98 -6.24
CA LYS A 124 -20.33 -1.70 -7.36
C LYS A 124 -19.46 -0.49 -7.05
N LEU A 125 -20.07 0.61 -6.61
CA LEU A 125 -19.34 1.83 -6.25
C LEU A 125 -18.34 1.59 -5.11
N LYS A 126 -18.72 0.82 -4.08
CA LYS A 126 -17.80 0.43 -3.00
C LYS A 126 -16.61 -0.39 -3.51
N ALA A 127 -16.85 -1.32 -4.44
CA ALA A 127 -15.78 -2.13 -5.03
C ALA A 127 -14.81 -1.28 -5.86
N GLU A 128 -15.32 -0.36 -6.67
CA GLU A 128 -14.52 0.59 -7.45
C GLU A 128 -13.70 1.51 -6.55
N ASN A 129 -14.32 2.09 -5.51
CA ASN A 129 -13.61 2.93 -4.53
C ASN A 129 -12.51 2.16 -3.81
N LYS A 130 -12.73 0.89 -3.46
CA LYS A 130 -11.70 0.04 -2.84
C LYS A 130 -10.51 -0.16 -3.79
N LYS A 131 -10.76 -0.38 -5.08
CA LYS A 131 -9.72 -0.52 -6.10
C LYS A 131 -8.92 0.78 -6.23
N LEU A 132 -9.58 1.92 -6.35
CA LEU A 132 -8.95 3.23 -6.45
C LEU A 132 -8.09 3.57 -5.23
N ILE A 133 -8.58 3.27 -4.02
CA ILE A 133 -7.81 3.44 -2.78
C ILE A 133 -6.51 2.62 -2.82
N GLU A 134 -6.57 1.38 -3.32
CA GLU A 134 -5.41 0.51 -3.39
C GLU A 134 -4.40 0.99 -4.46
N GLU A 135 -4.88 1.48 -5.60
CA GLU A 135 -4.06 2.12 -6.63
C GLU A 135 -3.33 3.36 -6.09
N LEU A 136 -4.03 4.24 -5.40
CA LEU A 136 -3.45 5.44 -4.78
C LEU A 136 -2.42 5.11 -3.69
N LYS A 137 -2.64 4.05 -2.91
CA LYS A 137 -1.63 3.57 -1.94
C LYS A 137 -0.37 3.10 -2.64
N ASN A 138 -0.51 2.32 -3.71
CA ASN A 138 0.64 1.82 -4.47
C ASN A 138 1.41 2.96 -5.13
N GLU A 139 0.73 3.96 -5.67
CA GLU A 139 1.36 5.15 -6.24
C GLU A 139 2.12 5.94 -5.17
N ARG A 140 1.52 6.17 -3.99
CA ARG A 140 2.21 6.81 -2.86
C ARG A 140 3.49 6.07 -2.46
N ILE A 141 3.44 4.74 -2.36
CA ILE A 141 4.62 3.91 -2.03
C ILE A 141 5.70 4.06 -3.11
N ASN A 142 5.32 4.11 -4.38
CA ASN A 142 6.26 4.27 -5.48
C ASN A 142 6.92 5.65 -5.46
N ILE A 143 6.15 6.73 -5.24
CA ILE A 143 6.68 8.09 -5.11
C ILE A 143 7.65 8.18 -3.92
N GLU A 144 7.27 7.61 -2.78
CA GLU A 144 8.14 7.59 -1.58
C GLU A 144 9.46 6.87 -1.85
N LYS A 145 9.43 5.74 -2.58
CA LYS A 145 10.64 5.02 -3.00
C LYS A 145 11.51 5.86 -3.95
N THR A 146 10.91 6.53 -4.93
CA THR A 146 11.65 7.37 -5.88
C THR A 146 12.27 8.59 -5.22
N ASP A 147 11.55 9.24 -4.30
CA ASP A 147 12.04 10.40 -3.56
C ASP A 147 13.21 10.01 -2.65
N ILE A 148 13.10 8.89 -1.93
CA ILE A 148 14.21 8.37 -1.11
C ILE A 148 15.44 8.09 -1.99
N ALA A 149 15.25 7.51 -3.18
CA ALA A 149 16.35 7.24 -4.10
C ALA A 149 17.00 8.55 -4.60
N TYR A 150 16.19 9.57 -4.92
CA TYR A 150 16.66 10.88 -5.33
C TYR A 150 17.44 11.58 -4.22
N LEU A 151 16.90 11.61 -2.99
CA LEU A 151 17.55 12.20 -1.82
C LEU A 151 18.90 11.53 -1.53
N LYS A 152 18.96 10.20 -1.58
CA LYS A 152 20.22 9.45 -1.43
C LYS A 152 21.24 9.80 -2.51
N LYS A 153 20.81 9.97 -3.76
CA LYS A 153 21.68 10.37 -4.87
C LYS A 153 22.20 11.80 -4.67
N HIS A 154 21.33 12.72 -4.27
CA HIS A 154 21.69 14.11 -3.98
C HIS A 154 22.68 14.20 -2.81
N GLU A 155 22.46 13.46 -1.73
CA GLU A 155 23.36 13.42 -0.57
C GLU A 155 24.77 12.91 -0.97
N LYS A 156 24.85 11.89 -1.83
CA LYS A 156 26.13 11.40 -2.37
C LYS A 156 26.85 12.47 -3.21
N LEU A 157 26.13 13.18 -4.06
CA LEU A 157 26.71 14.25 -4.89
C LEU A 157 27.24 15.39 -4.02
N MET A 158 26.49 15.83 -3.01
CA MET A 158 26.94 16.86 -2.07
C MET A 158 28.20 16.45 -1.29
N LYS A 159 28.32 15.17 -0.91
CA LYS A 159 29.54 14.63 -0.27
C LYS A 159 30.74 14.63 -1.24
N LEU A 160 30.52 14.33 -2.51
CA LEU A 160 31.57 14.39 -3.55
C LEU A 160 32.01 15.83 -3.84
N GLU A 161 31.08 16.78 -3.90
CA GLU A 161 31.40 18.19 -4.13
C GLU A 161 32.20 18.79 -2.97
N ASN A 162 31.82 18.46 -1.73
CA ASN A 162 32.54 18.89 -0.53
C ASN A 162 33.94 18.28 -0.42
N THR A 163 34.19 17.06 -0.94
CA THR A 163 35.52 16.43 -0.85
C THR A 163 36.53 16.99 -1.85
N HIS A 164 36.10 17.49 -3.01
CA HIS A 164 37.00 18.08 -4.00
C HIS A 164 37.39 19.54 -3.69
N ASN A 165 36.54 20.31 -3.01
CA ASN A 165 36.79 21.72 -2.69
C ASN A 165 37.25 21.98 -1.24
N ALA A 166 37.05 21.06 -0.30
CA ALA A 166 37.47 21.24 1.10
C ALA A 166 39.00 21.29 1.32
N ARG A 167 39.81 20.82 0.35
CA ARG A 167 41.28 20.87 0.43
C ARG A 167 41.88 22.24 0.10
N GLY A 168 41.07 23.28 -0.11
CA GLY A 168 41.60 24.60 -0.44
C GLY A 168 42.52 24.54 -1.66
N ALA A 169 42.24 23.65 -2.62
CA ALA A 169 42.86 23.66 -3.95
C ALA A 169 42.31 24.84 -4.77
N GLY A 170 42.22 26.01 -4.14
CA GLY A 170 42.04 27.28 -4.78
C GLY A 170 43.17 27.45 -5.77
N ARG A 171 42.80 27.83 -7.00
CA ARG A 171 43.71 28.25 -8.05
C ARG A 171 44.85 29.05 -7.42
N LYS A 172 46.09 28.56 -7.52
CA LYS A 172 47.27 29.32 -7.06
C LYS A 172 47.14 30.75 -7.61
N PRO A 173 47.34 31.80 -6.79
CA PRO A 173 47.19 33.17 -7.24
C PRO A 173 47.99 33.35 -8.54
N LYS A 174 47.33 33.89 -9.56
CA LYS A 174 47.98 34.15 -10.84
C LYS A 174 49.11 35.15 -10.60
N ILE A 175 50.31 34.84 -11.08
CA ILE A 175 51.45 35.75 -11.06
C ILE A 175 51.06 37.07 -11.73
N THR A 176 51.36 38.19 -11.07
CA THR A 176 51.02 39.53 -11.57
C THR A 176 51.97 39.96 -12.69
N LYS A 177 51.56 40.95 -13.49
CA LYS A 177 52.42 41.49 -14.57
C LYS A 177 53.72 42.10 -14.02
N GLU A 178 53.66 42.71 -12.85
CA GLU A 178 54.82 43.29 -12.15
C GLU A 178 55.84 42.21 -11.76
N GLN A 179 55.36 41.09 -11.22
CA GLN A 179 56.21 39.94 -10.88
C GLN A 179 56.87 39.34 -12.13
N ILE A 180 56.15 39.29 -13.27
CA ILE A 180 56.73 38.86 -14.55
C ILE A 180 57.84 39.84 -14.98
N ALA A 181 57.57 41.15 -14.96
CA ALA A 181 58.56 42.15 -15.34
C ALA A 181 59.82 42.09 -14.46
N MET A 182 59.65 41.87 -13.15
CA MET A 182 60.76 41.71 -12.20
C MET A 182 61.59 40.46 -12.51
N ILE A 183 60.96 39.30 -12.76
CA ILE A 183 61.67 38.08 -13.19
C ILE A 183 62.49 38.33 -14.46
N GLN A 184 61.88 39.01 -15.44
CA GLN A 184 62.51 39.27 -16.74
C GLN A 184 63.68 40.25 -16.61
N MET A 185 63.55 41.29 -15.79
CA MET A 185 64.62 42.24 -15.49
C MET A 185 65.80 41.57 -14.78
N LEU A 186 65.55 40.81 -13.71
CA LEU A 186 66.60 40.09 -12.98
C LEU A 186 67.33 39.09 -13.89
N ARG A 187 66.60 38.46 -14.82
CA ARG A 187 67.21 37.58 -15.82
C ARG A 187 68.07 38.35 -16.83
N ALA A 188 67.62 39.52 -17.28
CA ALA A 188 68.39 40.38 -18.17
C ALA A 188 69.67 40.91 -17.52
N GLN A 189 69.68 41.10 -16.19
CA GLN A 189 70.85 41.44 -15.39
C GLN A 189 71.83 40.26 -15.19
N GLY A 190 71.55 39.07 -15.74
CA GLY A 190 72.44 37.92 -15.69
C GLY A 190 72.26 36.99 -14.48
N LYS A 191 71.27 37.23 -13.61
CA LYS A 191 71.02 36.37 -12.44
C LYS A 191 70.60 34.95 -12.85
N LYS A 192 71.03 33.95 -12.07
CA LYS A 192 70.66 32.55 -12.24
C LYS A 192 69.22 32.33 -11.78
N LEU A 193 68.53 31.34 -12.37
CA LEU A 193 67.11 31.09 -12.06
C LEU A 193 66.87 30.77 -10.57
N GLN A 194 67.83 30.12 -9.91
CA GLN A 194 67.79 29.80 -8.48
C GLN A 194 67.91 31.06 -7.61
N GLU A 195 68.73 32.03 -8.02
CA GLU A 195 68.88 33.31 -7.32
C GLU A 195 67.60 34.14 -7.43
N ILE A 196 66.99 34.18 -8.62
CA ILE A 196 65.70 34.84 -8.86
C ILE A 196 64.59 34.18 -8.03
N GLN A 197 64.62 32.86 -7.87
CA GLN A 197 63.66 32.14 -7.04
C GLN A 197 63.76 32.55 -5.57
N THR A 198 64.97 32.62 -5.02
CA THR A 198 65.18 33.05 -3.64
C THR A 198 64.77 34.50 -3.43
N GLU A 199 65.05 35.38 -4.40
CA GLU A 199 64.79 36.82 -4.29
C GLU A 199 63.31 37.18 -4.48
N THR A 200 62.56 36.45 -5.33
CA THR A 200 61.15 36.75 -5.63
C THR A 200 60.16 35.87 -4.88
N GLY A 201 60.61 34.75 -4.30
CA GLY A 201 59.75 33.72 -3.69
C GLY A 201 58.87 32.97 -4.70
N ILE A 202 59.06 33.18 -6.01
CA ILE A 202 58.25 32.58 -7.06
C ILE A 202 58.77 31.18 -7.40
N SER A 203 57.86 30.22 -7.61
CA SER A 203 58.24 28.85 -7.96
C SER A 203 59.13 28.78 -9.20
N TYR A 204 60.17 27.95 -9.16
CA TYR A 204 61.13 27.74 -10.25
C TYR A 204 60.49 27.54 -11.63
N GLY A 205 59.45 26.71 -11.73
CA GLY A 205 58.77 26.43 -13.01
C GLY A 205 58.13 27.65 -13.66
N ASN A 206 57.59 28.58 -12.86
CA ASN A 206 57.06 29.84 -13.37
C ASN A 206 58.18 30.77 -13.84
N ILE A 207 59.28 30.87 -13.08
CA ILE A 207 60.45 31.66 -13.49
C ILE A 207 61.00 31.14 -14.82
N GLN A 208 61.16 29.83 -14.97
CA GLN A 208 61.63 29.22 -16.20
C GLN A 208 60.71 29.54 -17.38
N LYS A 209 59.38 29.48 -17.18
CA LYS A 209 58.38 29.83 -18.20
C LYS A 209 58.51 31.29 -18.66
N TYR A 210 58.59 32.23 -17.72
CA TYR A 210 58.61 33.67 -18.06
C TYR A 210 59.98 34.17 -18.55
N CYS A 211 61.07 33.47 -18.22
CA CYS A 211 62.40 33.70 -18.80
C CYS A 211 62.51 33.19 -20.25
N LYS A 212 61.90 32.04 -20.58
CA LYS A 212 61.92 31.47 -21.95
C LYS A 212 61.24 32.37 -22.99
N LEU A 213 60.17 33.07 -22.59
CA LEU A 213 59.49 34.04 -23.45
C LEU A 213 60.42 35.17 -23.93
N ILE A 214 61.45 35.53 -23.17
CA ILE A 214 62.44 36.53 -23.60
C ILE A 214 63.37 35.95 -24.68
N THR A 215 63.85 34.71 -24.48
CA THR A 215 64.77 34.07 -25.43
C THR A 215 64.11 33.75 -26.76
N ASP A 216 62.83 33.39 -26.74
CA ASP A 216 62.08 33.11 -27.97
C ASP A 216 61.74 34.40 -28.73
N ASN A 217 61.51 35.51 -28.00
CA ASN A 217 61.32 36.83 -28.61
C ASN A 217 62.62 37.42 -29.18
N LYS A 218 63.77 37.23 -28.53
CA LYS A 218 65.08 37.63 -29.10
C LYS A 218 65.42 36.87 -30.37
N LYS A 219 65.22 35.54 -30.38
CA LYS A 219 65.41 34.71 -31.59
C LYS A 219 64.51 35.12 -32.75
N ARG A 220 63.27 35.55 -32.48
CA ARG A 220 62.34 36.05 -33.50
C ARG A 220 62.65 37.48 -33.96
N ALA A 221 63.28 38.30 -33.12
CA ALA A 221 63.64 39.68 -33.43
C ALA A 221 64.98 39.83 -34.15
N GLY A 222 65.70 38.74 -34.44
CA GLY A 222 66.96 38.78 -35.19
C GLY A 222 68.11 39.51 -34.46
N LEU A 223 68.11 39.48 -33.12
CA LEU A 223 69.17 40.02 -32.26
C LEU A 223 69.86 38.90 -31.48
#